data_AF-A0A3D1R2X1-F1
#
_entry.id   AF-A0A3D1R2X1-F1
#
_cell.length_a   1.000
_cell.length_b   1.000
_cell.length_c   1.000
_cell.angle_alpha   90.00
_cell.angle_beta   90.00
_cell.angle_gamma   90.00
#
_symmetry.space_group_name_H-M   'P 1'
#
loop_
_entity.id
_entity.type
_entity.pdbx_description
1 polymer ?
#
loop_
_entity_poly.entity_id
_entity_poly.type
_entity_poly.pdbx_seq_one_letter_code
_entity_poly.pdbx_strand_id
1 'polypeptide(L)'
;MALPPEPIEEVLPQAALVVEAEVESILSTGPAQPPVQAKPGATGAPGRDAPDQTVKLRVTKVHKGPAGLSELVVLKPVAGYALRAGNKGPFLLDDAKPHPVILGRYGPDTWNLGRVLEGLGAAR
;
A
#
# COMPACT_ATOMS: atom_id res chain seq x y z
N MET A 1 -8.27 18.81 -2.59
CA MET A 1 -6.80 18.82 -2.64
C MET A 1 -6.33 17.45 -2.17
N ALA A 2 -5.57 16.72 -2.99
CA ALA A 2 -5.00 15.44 -2.55
C ALA A 2 -4.05 15.73 -1.38
N LEU A 3 -4.25 15.07 -0.23
CA LEU A 3 -3.28 15.19 0.86
C LEU A 3 -1.93 14.69 0.34
N PRO A 4 -0.82 15.40 0.58
CA PRO A 4 0.49 14.86 0.23
C PRO A 4 0.65 13.47 0.88
N PRO A 5 1.30 12.53 0.18
CA PRO A 5 1.61 11.24 0.77
C PRO A 5 2.41 11.41 2.06
N GLU A 6 2.20 10.49 2.99
CA GLU A 6 3.00 10.44 4.22
C GLU A 6 4.48 10.35 3.84
N PRO A 7 5.37 11.05 4.55
CA PRO A 7 6.79 10.99 4.28
C PRO A 7 7.27 9.54 4.46
N ILE A 8 8.07 9.07 3.50
CA ILE A 8 8.57 7.68 3.53
C ILE A 8 9.38 7.41 4.80
N GLU A 9 10.00 8.45 5.35
CA GLU A 9 10.79 8.43 6.56
C GLU A 9 9.93 8.08 7.81
N GLU A 10 8.62 8.32 7.79
CA GLU A 10 7.68 7.92 8.85
C GLU A 10 7.10 6.52 8.61
N VAL A 11 6.90 6.13 7.34
CA VAL A 11 6.27 4.84 6.97
C VAL A 11 7.28 3.69 6.94
N LEU A 12 8.48 3.92 6.43
CA LEU A 12 9.52 2.90 6.25
C LEU A 12 10.01 2.27 7.55
N PRO A 13 10.14 2.99 8.68
CA PRO A 13 10.45 2.38 9.98
C PRO A 13 9.37 1.40 10.46
N GLN A 14 8.11 1.64 10.10
CA GLN A 14 6.98 0.77 10.43
C GLN A 14 6.92 -0.46 9.53
N ALA A 15 7.52 -0.39 8.33
CA ALA A 15 7.56 -1.50 7.40
C ALA A 15 8.42 -2.66 7.91
N ALA A 16 7.76 -3.73 8.31
CA ALA A 16 8.41 -4.98 8.65
C ALA A 16 8.96 -5.70 7.39
N LEU A 17 8.25 -5.58 6.26
CA LEU A 17 8.69 -6.11 4.97
C LEU A 17 8.66 -5.02 3.89
N VAL A 18 9.66 -5.06 3.01
CA VAL A 18 9.73 -4.22 1.81
C VAL A 18 10.03 -5.11 0.63
N VAL A 19 9.09 -5.18 -0.30
CA VAL A 19 9.18 -6.06 -1.47
C VAL A 19 8.88 -5.28 -2.74
N GLU A 20 9.60 -5.57 -3.81
CA GLU A 20 9.23 -5.18 -5.16
C GLU A 20 8.34 -6.27 -5.73
N ALA A 21 7.11 -5.92 -6.06
CA ALA A 21 6.10 -6.88 -6.51
C ALA A 21 5.18 -6.29 -7.58
N GLU A 22 4.46 -7.18 -8.25
CA GLU A 22 3.39 -6.86 -9.17
C GLU A 22 2.07 -7.44 -8.63
N VAL A 23 0.99 -6.66 -8.68
CA VAL A 23 -0.35 -7.14 -8.36
C VAL A 23 -0.78 -8.13 -9.42
N GLU A 24 -0.79 -9.42 -9.07
CA GLU A 24 -1.21 -10.49 -9.97
C GLU A 24 -2.74 -10.51 -10.10
N SER A 25 -3.44 -10.44 -8.97
CA SER A 25 -4.90 -10.43 -8.93
C SER A 25 -5.46 -9.86 -7.62
N ILE A 26 -6.72 -9.44 -7.66
CA ILE A 26 -7.48 -9.01 -6.49
C ILE A 26 -8.32 -10.21 -6.05
N LEU A 27 -8.02 -10.77 -4.87
CA LEU A 27 -8.71 -11.94 -4.33
C LEU A 27 -10.07 -11.58 -3.74
N SER A 28 -10.14 -10.44 -3.06
CA SER A 28 -11.37 -9.96 -2.45
C SER A 28 -11.35 -8.43 -2.37
N THR A 29 -12.53 -7.84 -2.42
CA THR A 29 -12.74 -6.42 -2.14
C THR A 29 -13.77 -6.34 -1.03
N GLY A 30 -13.44 -5.62 0.04
CA GLY A 30 -14.35 -5.40 1.16
C GLY A 30 -15.58 -4.59 0.75
N PRO A 31 -16.56 -4.45 1.66
CA PRO A 31 -17.80 -3.73 1.37
C PRO A 31 -17.48 -2.30 0.96
N ALA A 32 -18.05 -1.86 -0.17
CA ALA A 32 -17.93 -0.47 -0.61
C ALA A 32 -18.43 0.45 0.51
N GLN A 33 -17.56 1.36 0.99
CA GLN A 33 -17.94 2.26 2.07
C GLN A 33 -19.11 3.14 1.63
N PRO A 34 -20.12 3.35 2.49
CA PRO A 34 -21.20 4.27 2.20
C PRO A 34 -20.61 5.67 1.95
N PRO A 35 -21.16 6.44 1.00
CA PRO A 35 -20.64 7.77 0.70
C PRO A 35 -20.65 8.61 1.98
N VAL A 36 -19.48 9.11 2.39
CA VAL A 36 -19.39 10.11 3.45
C VAL A 36 -20.16 11.34 2.99
N GLN A 37 -21.29 11.59 3.64
CA GLN A 37 -22.12 12.76 3.38
C GLN A 37 -21.30 13.98 3.76
N ALA A 38 -20.87 14.78 2.77
CA ALA A 38 -20.12 15.99 3.02
C ALA A 38 -20.92 16.91 3.96
N LYS A 39 -20.33 17.33 5.09
CA LYS A 39 -20.94 18.34 5.96
C LYS A 39 -21.22 19.62 5.13
N PRO A 40 -22.37 20.28 5.29
CA PRO A 40 -22.67 21.52 4.58
C PRO A 40 -21.57 22.55 4.84
N GLY A 41 -20.90 23.03 3.79
CA GLY A 41 -19.77 23.98 3.87
C GLY A 41 -18.38 23.39 3.58
N ALA A 42 -18.26 22.08 3.36
CA ALA A 42 -17.02 21.47 2.90
C ALA A 42 -16.81 21.75 1.39
N THR A 43 -15.71 22.41 1.03
CA THR A 43 -15.30 22.68 -0.37
C THR A 43 -14.58 21.51 -1.04
N GLY A 44 -14.51 20.35 -0.38
CA GLY A 44 -14.00 19.11 -0.95
C GLY A 44 -15.15 18.26 -1.49
N ALA A 45 -15.03 17.80 -2.74
CA ALA A 45 -15.87 16.71 -3.22
C ALA A 45 -15.78 15.54 -2.23
N PRO A 46 -16.88 14.86 -1.86
CA PRO A 46 -16.81 13.67 -1.02
C PRO A 46 -15.93 12.64 -1.73
N GLY A 47 -14.69 12.53 -1.28
CA GLY A 47 -13.73 11.55 -1.78
C GLY A 47 -14.29 10.19 -1.40
N ARG A 48 -14.67 9.39 -2.40
CA ARG A 48 -15.07 8.01 -2.17
C ARG A 48 -13.78 7.23 -1.95
N ASP A 49 -13.45 6.94 -0.70
CA ASP A 49 -12.32 6.06 -0.41
C ASP A 49 -12.59 4.69 -1.05
N ALA A 50 -11.56 4.12 -1.66
CA ALA A 50 -11.61 2.76 -2.14
C ALA A 50 -11.69 1.82 -0.93
N PRO A 51 -12.57 0.80 -0.99
CA PRO A 51 -12.66 -0.21 0.07
C PRO A 51 -11.32 -0.94 0.24
N ASP A 52 -11.20 -1.63 1.36
CA ASP A 52 -10.10 -2.56 1.61
C ASP A 52 -10.10 -3.68 0.55
N GLN A 53 -8.92 -4.16 0.19
CA GLN A 53 -8.75 -5.18 -0.84
C GLN A 53 -7.72 -6.21 -0.40
N THR A 54 -8.07 -7.48 -0.51
CA THR A 54 -7.10 -8.56 -0.40
C THR A 54 -6.51 -8.78 -1.78
N VAL A 55 -5.21 -8.50 -1.94
CA VAL A 55 -4.50 -8.61 -3.23
C VAL A 55 -3.42 -9.67 -3.17
N LYS A 56 -3.28 -10.42 -4.26
CA LYS A 56 -2.16 -11.34 -4.45
C LYS A 56 -1.06 -10.61 -5.22
N LEU A 57 0.10 -10.51 -4.58
CA LEU A 57 1.30 -9.92 -5.13
C LEU A 57 2.23 -11.03 -5.62
N ARG A 58 2.76 -10.88 -6.85
CA ARG A 58 3.90 -11.63 -7.34
C ARG A 58 5.17 -10.88 -6.96
N VAL A 59 5.91 -11.42 -6.01
CA VAL A 59 7.13 -10.80 -5.49
C VAL A 59 8.26 -11.07 -6.48
N THR A 60 8.85 -9.99 -6.98
CA THR A 60 10.02 -10.05 -7.87
C THR A 60 11.31 -9.95 -7.07
N LYS A 61 11.31 -9.13 -6.00
CA LYS A 61 12.49 -8.93 -5.16
C LYS A 61 12.10 -8.59 -3.73
N VAL A 62 12.83 -9.13 -2.76
CA VAL A 62 12.70 -8.76 -1.35
C VAL A 62 13.87 -7.87 -0.97
N HIS A 63 13.58 -6.69 -0.42
CA HIS A 63 14.58 -5.74 0.06
C HIS A 63 14.72 -5.75 1.58
N LYS A 64 13.61 -5.99 2.30
CA LYS A 64 13.57 -6.15 3.76
C LYS A 64 12.57 -7.25 4.11
N GLY A 65 12.96 -8.17 4.99
CA GLY A 65 12.14 -9.31 5.40
C GLY A 65 12.68 -10.67 4.94
N PRO A 66 11.89 -11.76 5.07
CA PRO A 66 12.30 -13.12 4.72
C PRO A 66 12.59 -13.26 3.22
N ALA A 67 13.76 -13.80 2.90
CA ALA A 67 14.17 -14.05 1.53
C ALA A 67 13.39 -15.22 0.91
N GLY A 68 13.26 -15.21 -0.43
CA GLY A 68 12.65 -16.31 -1.19
C GLY A 68 11.12 -16.26 -1.30
N LEU A 69 10.48 -15.16 -0.92
CA LEU A 69 9.06 -14.93 -1.22
C LEU A 69 8.90 -14.74 -2.74
N SER A 70 8.12 -15.63 -3.38
CA SER A 70 7.74 -15.52 -4.79
C SER A 70 6.33 -14.95 -4.97
N GLU A 71 5.44 -15.21 -4.00
CA GLU A 71 4.07 -14.74 -3.99
C GLU A 71 3.68 -14.36 -2.56
N LEU A 72 2.85 -13.33 -2.42
CA LEU A 72 2.39 -12.86 -1.11
C LEU A 72 0.95 -12.35 -1.21
N VAL A 73 0.09 -12.80 -0.29
CA VAL A 73 -1.26 -12.25 -0.14
C VAL A 73 -1.21 -11.17 0.92
N VAL A 74 -1.62 -9.95 0.55
CA VAL A 74 -1.58 -8.79 1.45
C VAL A 74 -2.94 -8.11 1.51
N LEU A 75 -3.19 -7.44 2.63
CA LEU A 75 -4.38 -6.61 2.81
C LEU A 75 -4.01 -5.16 2.48
N LYS A 76 -4.70 -4.58 1.51
CA LYS A 76 -4.73 -3.15 1.29
C LYS A 76 -5.85 -2.55 2.14
N PRO A 77 -5.58 -1.63 3.07
CA PRO A 77 -6.62 -0.94 3.82
C PRO A 77 -7.40 0.04 2.93
N VAL A 78 -8.50 0.57 3.48
CA VAL A 78 -9.29 1.64 2.87
C VAL A 78 -8.37 2.83 2.55
N ALA A 79 -8.37 3.27 1.30
CA ALA A 79 -7.39 4.23 0.79
C ALA A 79 -7.98 5.07 -0.35
N GLY A 80 -7.31 6.17 -0.73
CA GLY A 80 -7.82 7.09 -1.77
C GLY A 80 -7.93 6.50 -3.18
N TYR A 81 -7.42 5.29 -3.44
CA TYR A 81 -7.57 4.58 -4.71
C TYR A 81 -7.53 3.06 -4.54
N ALA A 82 -8.05 2.32 -5.53
CA ALA A 82 -8.03 0.86 -5.58
C ALA A 82 -6.81 0.34 -6.36
N LEU A 83 -6.17 -0.74 -5.88
CA LEU A 83 -5.16 -1.43 -6.67
C LEU A 83 -5.82 -2.18 -7.83
N ARG A 84 -5.06 -2.36 -8.91
CA ARG A 84 -5.45 -3.12 -10.10
C ARG A 84 -4.38 -4.14 -10.43
N ALA A 85 -4.79 -5.24 -11.06
CA ALA A 85 -3.84 -6.20 -11.62
C ALA A 85 -2.90 -5.49 -12.62
N GLY A 86 -1.61 -5.82 -12.57
CA GLY A 86 -0.55 -5.17 -13.34
C GLY A 86 0.09 -3.96 -12.65
N ASN A 87 -0.43 -3.48 -11.50
CA ASN A 87 0.26 -2.46 -10.71
C ASN A 87 1.58 -3.04 -10.17
N LYS A 88 2.68 -2.35 -10.41
CA LYS A 88 4.03 -2.84 -10.08
C LYS A 88 4.83 -1.78 -9.35
N GLY A 89 5.67 -2.22 -8.42
CA GLY A 89 6.62 -1.35 -7.73
C GLY A 89 6.87 -1.78 -6.29
N PRO A 90 7.44 -0.89 -5.47
CA PRO A 90 7.74 -1.19 -4.07
C PRO A 90 6.47 -1.20 -3.22
N PHE A 91 6.29 -2.27 -2.46
CA PHE A 91 5.27 -2.40 -1.43
C PHE A 91 5.94 -2.43 -0.07
N LEU A 92 5.55 -1.49 0.78
CA LEU A 92 5.88 -1.45 2.19
C LEU A 92 4.77 -2.19 2.93
N LEU A 93 5.13 -3.21 3.71
CA LEU A 93 4.20 -4.09 4.36
C LEU A 93 4.50 -4.17 5.85
N ASP A 94 3.44 -4.19 6.65
CA ASP A 94 3.48 -4.52 8.06
C ASP A 94 3.46 -6.04 8.28
N ASP A 95 3.91 -6.52 9.44
CA ASP A 95 3.94 -7.97 9.77
C ASP A 95 2.59 -8.54 10.26
N ALA A 96 1.53 -7.75 10.10
CA ALA A 96 0.19 -8.09 10.52
C ALA A 96 -0.25 -9.51 10.11
N LYS A 97 -0.95 -10.18 11.02
CA LYS A 97 -1.52 -11.54 10.81
C LYS A 97 -3.04 -11.43 10.67
N PRO A 98 -3.69 -12.22 9.79
CA PRO A 98 -3.16 -13.36 9.02
C PRO A 98 -2.45 -13.00 7.71
N HIS A 99 -2.60 -11.76 7.23
CA HIS A 99 -1.95 -11.27 6.01
C HIS A 99 -1.24 -9.94 6.28
N PRO A 100 0.00 -9.75 5.77
CA PRO A 100 0.70 -8.47 5.85
C PRO A 100 -0.18 -7.34 5.31
N VAL A 101 -0.14 -6.18 5.96
CA VAL A 101 -0.94 -5.02 5.55
C VAL A 101 -0.06 -4.05 4.78
N ILE A 102 -0.54 -3.55 3.63
CA ILE A 102 0.17 -2.49 2.91
C ILE A 102 0.17 -1.22 3.75
N LEU A 103 1.37 -0.73 4.05
CA LEU A 103 1.58 0.49 4.80
C LEU A 103 1.50 1.72 3.90
N GLY A 104 0.90 2.76 4.45
CA GLY A 104 0.66 4.03 3.79
C GLY A 104 -0.68 4.08 3.05
N ARG A 105 -1.13 5.31 2.84
CA ARG A 105 -2.39 5.62 2.13
C ARG A 105 -2.37 5.35 0.63
N TYR A 106 -1.22 4.96 0.11
CA TYR A 106 -0.95 4.94 -1.32
C TYR A 106 -0.04 3.72 -1.60
N GLY A 107 -0.39 2.92 -2.60
CA GLY A 107 0.35 1.74 -3.07
C GLY A 107 1.68 2.04 -3.78
N PRO A 108 2.08 1.26 -4.81
CA PRO A 108 3.47 1.28 -5.30
C PRO A 108 3.89 2.57 -6.01
N ASP A 109 2.92 3.38 -6.43
CA ASP A 109 3.14 4.62 -7.17
C ASP A 109 3.52 5.83 -6.28
N THR A 110 3.46 5.63 -4.96
CA THR A 110 3.65 6.69 -3.95
C THR A 110 5.09 7.12 -3.80
N TRP A 111 5.97 6.13 -3.82
CA TRP A 111 7.39 6.30 -3.57
C TRP A 111 8.15 5.59 -4.67
N ASN A 112 9.12 6.27 -5.26
CA ASN A 112 10.01 5.61 -6.20
C ASN A 112 10.88 4.59 -5.47
N LEU A 113 11.20 3.49 -6.16
CA LEU A 113 12.06 2.44 -5.63
C LEU A 113 13.40 3.00 -5.12
N GLY A 114 14.01 3.95 -5.83
CA GLY A 114 15.26 4.59 -5.43
C GLY A 114 15.21 5.20 -4.02
N ARG A 115 14.16 5.95 -3.68
CA ARG A 115 14.02 6.58 -2.36
C ARG A 115 13.70 5.55 -1.27
N VAL A 116 12.97 4.50 -1.60
CA VAL A 116 12.74 3.36 -0.68
C VAL A 116 14.07 2.70 -0.32
N LEU A 117 14.91 2.45 -1.31
CA LEU A 117 16.22 1.83 -1.10
C LEU A 117 17.20 2.74 -0.37
N GLU A 118 17.19 4.04 -0.68
CA GLU A 118 17.99 5.03 0.04
C GLU A 118 17.60 5.09 1.52
N GLY A 119 16.29 5.14 1.82
CA GLY A 119 15.78 5.11 3.19
C GLY A 119 16.14 3.81 3.94
N LEU A 120 16.14 2.66 3.25
CA LEU A 120 16.58 1.39 3.83
C LEU A 120 18.08 1.37 4.12
N GLY A 121 18.89 2.00 3.26
CA GLY A 121 20.34 2.11 3.42
C GLY A 121 20.73 3.09 4.53
N ALA A 122 19.96 4.16 4.71
CA ALA A 122 20.16 5.16 5.77
C ALA A 122 19.67 4.68 7.16
N ALA A 123 18.81 3.66 7.21
CA ALA A 123 18.30 3.06 8.46
C ALA A 123 19.21 1.96 9.05
N ARG A 124 20.48 1.88 8.62
CA ARG A 124 21.50 0.94 9.08
C ARG A 124 22.54 1.64 9.95
#